data_AF-A0A5E4QCI8-F1
#
_entry.id   AF-A0A5E4QCI8-F1
#
_cell.length_a   1.000
_cell.length_b   1.000
_cell.length_c   1.000
_cell.angle_alpha   90.00
_cell.angle_beta   90.00
_cell.angle_gamma   90.00
#
_symmetry.space_group_name_H-M   'P 1'
#
loop_
_entity.id
_entity.type
_entity.pdbx_description
1 polymer ?
#
loop_
_entity_poly.entity_id
_entity_poly.type
_entity_poly.pdbx_seq_one_letter_code
_entity_poly.pdbx_strand_id
1 'polypeptide(L)'
;MKLLSETGNALDKDGKVNSSLIESIRMGTTVATNALLERKGAKMALIINKGFKDLLLIGNQARPHIFQLNIKRPEVLYKDVVEVDCRVIPALEDRCKIDKSDLSWKEVYGTTGQKMLVVKDVDEDAVRKDLAALKEKGIDSIAVVFAHSYNYHEHELTVGRIAADLGFCGRVQRGIEEFQRALHAKETNLPVIDVSRYAGTLEHVHEATTAGISTQ
;
A
#
# COMPACT_ATOMS: atom_id res chain seq x y z
N MET A 1 -16.46 -24.21 -22.34
CA MET A 1 -17.65 -25.09 -22.55
C MET A 1 -17.42 -26.52 -22.02
N LYS A 2 -16.72 -26.70 -20.87
CA LYS A 2 -16.51 -28.01 -20.20
C LYS A 2 -17.47 -28.26 -19.03
N LEU A 3 -18.21 -27.25 -18.57
CA LEU A 3 -19.12 -27.36 -17.43
C LEU A 3 -20.37 -28.20 -17.73
N LEU A 4 -20.93 -28.06 -18.94
CA LEU A 4 -22.10 -28.85 -19.38
C LEU A 4 -21.80 -30.35 -19.49
N SER A 5 -20.59 -30.73 -19.87
CA SER A 5 -20.20 -32.14 -19.99
C SER A 5 -19.98 -32.83 -18.66
N GLU A 6 -19.75 -32.10 -17.56
CA GLU A 6 -19.44 -32.70 -16.26
C GLU A 6 -20.59 -32.64 -15.23
N THR A 7 -21.50 -31.68 -15.32
CA THR A 7 -22.58 -31.53 -14.31
C THR A 7 -24.00 -31.68 -14.85
N GLY A 8 -24.21 -31.68 -16.17
CA GLY A 8 -25.54 -31.84 -16.80
C GLY A 8 -26.55 -30.70 -16.56
N ASN A 9 -26.36 -29.88 -15.52
CA ASN A 9 -27.25 -28.79 -15.07
C ASN A 9 -26.52 -27.45 -14.92
N ALA A 10 -25.45 -27.22 -15.70
CA ALA A 10 -24.65 -25.99 -15.61
C ALA A 10 -25.41 -24.71 -16.06
N LEU A 11 -26.54 -24.88 -16.76
CA LEU A 11 -27.37 -23.78 -17.25
C LEU A 11 -28.73 -23.77 -16.53
N ASP A 12 -29.24 -22.57 -16.24
CA ASP A 12 -30.62 -22.37 -15.81
C ASP A 12 -31.61 -22.46 -16.98
N LYS A 13 -32.90 -22.31 -16.70
CA LYS A 13 -33.98 -22.37 -17.70
C LYS A 13 -33.88 -21.28 -18.78
N ASP A 14 -33.12 -20.22 -18.50
CA ASP A 14 -32.89 -19.08 -19.40
C ASP A 14 -31.55 -19.20 -20.16
N GLY A 15 -30.84 -20.33 -20.01
CA GLY A 15 -29.58 -20.60 -20.69
C GLY A 15 -28.38 -19.84 -20.11
N LYS A 16 -28.51 -19.26 -18.91
CA LYS A 16 -27.40 -18.61 -18.20
C LYS A 16 -26.72 -19.59 -17.27
N VAL A 17 -25.44 -19.33 -16.98
CA VAL A 17 -24.66 -20.15 -16.04
C VAL A 17 -25.23 -19.98 -14.64
N ASN A 18 -25.59 -21.09 -13.99
CA ASN A 18 -26.12 -21.08 -12.63
C ASN A 18 -25.02 -20.66 -11.63
N SER A 19 -25.13 -19.47 -11.05
CA SER A 19 -24.12 -18.90 -10.12
C SER A 19 -23.99 -19.67 -8.81
N SER A 20 -25.00 -20.43 -8.40
CA SER A 20 -24.97 -21.24 -7.18
C SER A 20 -24.03 -22.44 -7.28
N LEU A 21 -23.59 -22.80 -8.49
CA LEU A 21 -22.63 -23.88 -8.76
C LEU A 21 -21.19 -23.37 -8.90
N ILE A 22 -20.98 -22.06 -8.75
CA ILE A 22 -19.67 -21.44 -8.92
C ILE A 22 -19.06 -21.21 -7.53
N GLU A 23 -18.02 -21.99 -7.21
CA GLU A 23 -17.27 -21.84 -5.95
C GLU A 23 -16.40 -20.57 -5.94
N SER A 24 -15.76 -20.24 -7.06
CA SER A 24 -14.94 -19.03 -7.18
C SER A 24 -14.85 -18.52 -8.62
N ILE A 25 -14.64 -17.21 -8.77
CA ILE A 25 -14.37 -16.56 -10.05
C ILE A 25 -13.05 -15.80 -9.91
N ARG A 26 -12.08 -16.13 -10.76
CA ARG A 26 -10.82 -15.37 -10.87
C ARG A 26 -10.84 -14.58 -12.16
N MET A 27 -10.81 -13.25 -12.05
CA MET A 27 -10.78 -12.35 -13.22
C MET A 27 -9.47 -11.57 -13.24
N GLY A 28 -8.69 -11.76 -14.32
CA GLY A 28 -7.53 -10.93 -14.61
C GLY A 28 -7.91 -9.83 -15.60
N THR A 29 -7.62 -8.57 -15.28
CA THR A 29 -7.82 -7.44 -16.19
C THR A 29 -6.55 -6.63 -16.33
N THR A 30 -6.39 -5.94 -17.47
CA THR A 30 -5.24 -5.06 -17.76
C THR A 30 -5.50 -3.59 -17.40
N VAL A 31 -6.65 -3.28 -16.80
CA VAL A 31 -7.08 -1.91 -16.51
C VAL A 31 -6.09 -1.20 -15.58
N ALA A 32 -5.65 -1.84 -14.49
CA ALA A 32 -4.67 -1.27 -13.58
C ALA A 32 -3.31 -1.04 -14.24
N THR A 33 -2.80 -2.06 -14.93
CA THR A 33 -1.50 -2.01 -15.60
C THR A 33 -1.47 -0.86 -16.61
N ASN A 34 -2.51 -0.74 -17.43
CA ASN A 34 -2.61 0.34 -18.43
C ASN A 34 -2.78 1.70 -17.76
N ALA A 35 -3.62 1.83 -16.73
CA ALA A 35 -3.79 3.09 -15.98
C ALA A 35 -2.46 3.56 -15.36
N LEU A 36 -1.63 2.63 -14.90
CA LEU A 36 -0.35 2.93 -14.31
C LEU A 36 0.73 3.27 -15.35
N LEU A 37 0.81 2.52 -16.46
CA LEU A 37 1.71 2.84 -17.58
C LEU A 37 1.37 4.21 -18.19
N GLU A 38 0.07 4.50 -18.32
CA GLU A 38 -0.42 5.77 -18.88
C GLU A 38 -0.44 6.92 -17.84
N ARG A 39 -0.06 6.65 -16.59
CA ARG A 39 -0.12 7.60 -15.46
C ARG A 39 -1.51 8.23 -15.27
N LYS A 40 -2.56 7.50 -15.63
CA LYS A 40 -3.96 7.88 -15.42
C LYS A 40 -4.41 7.38 -14.06
N GLY A 41 -3.97 8.07 -13.02
CA GLY A 41 -4.36 7.80 -11.63
C GLY A 41 -4.93 9.05 -10.95
N ALA A 42 -5.59 8.84 -9.81
CA ALA A 42 -6.00 9.95 -8.95
C ALA A 42 -4.77 10.72 -8.45
N LYS A 43 -4.92 12.04 -8.24
CA LYS A 43 -3.87 12.83 -7.58
C LYS A 43 -3.67 12.28 -6.18
N MET A 44 -2.44 11.85 -5.88
CA MET A 44 -2.10 11.25 -4.60
C MET A 44 -0.98 11.99 -3.87
N ALA A 45 -1.06 12.01 -2.54
CA ALA A 45 0.05 12.42 -1.68
C ALA A 45 0.64 11.22 -0.94
N LEU A 46 1.93 11.29 -0.63
CA LEU A 46 2.64 10.33 0.21
C LEU A 46 2.72 10.86 1.65
N ILE A 47 2.30 10.06 2.61
CA ILE A 47 2.46 10.31 4.04
C ILE A 47 3.58 9.40 4.53
N ILE A 48 4.66 9.95 5.06
CA ILE A 48 5.86 9.20 5.44
C ILE A 48 6.45 9.73 6.73
N ASN A 49 7.34 8.98 7.39
CA ASN A 49 8.01 9.49 8.58
C ASN A 49 8.85 10.73 8.24
N LYS A 50 8.95 11.64 9.20
CA LYS A 50 9.87 12.79 9.12
C LYS A 50 11.32 12.37 8.88
N GLY A 51 11.98 13.07 7.95
CA GLY A 51 13.33 12.78 7.47
C GLY A 51 13.38 11.75 6.32
N PHE A 52 12.22 11.26 5.85
CA PHE A 52 12.13 10.25 4.79
C PHE A 52 11.36 10.71 3.55
N LYS A 53 11.02 12.01 3.44
CA LYS A 53 10.34 12.58 2.27
C LYS A 53 10.89 12.14 0.92
N ASP A 54 12.22 12.10 0.79
CA ASP A 54 12.89 11.80 -0.48
C ASP A 54 13.12 10.30 -0.71
N LEU A 55 12.68 9.42 0.19
CA LEU A 55 12.99 7.98 0.14
C LEU A 55 12.59 7.34 -1.19
N LEU A 56 11.36 7.61 -1.67
CA LEU A 56 10.87 7.07 -2.93
C LEU A 56 11.47 7.76 -4.15
N LEU A 57 11.94 9.00 -4.02
CA LEU A 57 12.65 9.72 -5.08
C LEU A 57 14.08 9.19 -5.26
N ILE A 58 14.75 8.88 -4.16
CA ILE A 58 16.09 8.26 -4.12
C ILE A 58 16.00 6.81 -4.60
N GLY A 59 14.96 6.09 -4.18
CA GLY A 59 14.79 4.68 -4.51
C GLY A 59 15.95 3.82 -3.99
N ASN A 60 16.28 2.75 -4.71
CA ASN A 60 17.34 1.81 -4.33
C ASN A 60 18.73 2.15 -4.90
N GLN A 61 18.88 3.33 -5.55
CA GLN A 61 20.11 3.77 -6.23
C GLN A 61 20.68 2.76 -7.25
N ALA A 62 19.89 1.76 -7.67
CA ALA A 62 20.35 0.78 -8.63
C ALA A 62 20.58 1.46 -9.99
N ARG A 63 21.73 1.17 -10.61
CA ARG A 63 22.06 1.62 -11.97
C ARG A 63 22.09 0.41 -12.91
N PRO A 64 20.99 0.13 -13.63
CA PRO A 64 20.96 -0.94 -14.62
C PRO A 64 22.08 -0.80 -15.68
N HIS A 65 22.39 0.43 -16.07
CA HIS A 65 23.51 0.76 -16.96
C HIS A 65 24.53 1.61 -16.20
N ILE A 66 25.47 0.95 -15.52
CA ILE A 66 26.45 1.58 -14.62
C ILE A 66 27.35 2.64 -15.29
N PHE A 67 27.57 2.55 -16.61
CA PHE A 67 28.45 3.46 -17.37
C PHE A 67 27.71 4.57 -18.12
N GLN A 68 26.38 4.66 -18.02
CA GLN A 68 25.62 5.69 -18.70
C GLN A 68 25.83 7.06 -18.04
N LEU A 69 26.42 8.01 -18.77
CA LEU A 69 26.70 9.37 -18.28
C LEU A 69 25.43 10.21 -18.09
N ASN A 70 24.44 10.04 -18.98
CA ASN A 70 23.15 10.73 -18.90
C ASN A 70 22.06 9.83 -18.29
N ILE A 71 21.94 9.87 -16.96
CA ILE A 71 21.01 9.03 -16.20
C ILE A 71 19.62 9.64 -16.23
N LYS A 72 18.65 8.91 -16.79
CA LYS A 72 17.23 9.28 -16.72
C LYS A 72 16.57 8.55 -15.55
N ARG A 73 16.16 9.29 -14.53
CA ARG A 73 15.40 8.74 -13.41
C ARG A 73 13.92 8.70 -13.75
N PRO A 74 13.19 7.61 -13.44
CA PRO A 74 11.74 7.60 -13.51
C PRO A 74 11.15 8.66 -12.58
N GLU A 75 10.08 9.31 -13.03
CA GLU A 75 9.32 10.25 -12.20
C GLU A 75 8.49 9.48 -11.16
N VAL A 76 8.29 10.09 -9.99
CA VAL A 76 7.43 9.57 -8.91
C VAL A 76 5.94 9.69 -9.25
N LEU A 77 5.10 8.90 -8.58
CA LEU A 77 3.64 8.87 -8.79
C LEU A 77 2.88 9.89 -7.92
N TYR A 78 3.41 10.22 -6.75
CA TYR A 78 2.80 11.19 -5.86
C TYR A 78 3.04 12.62 -6.33
N LYS A 79 2.13 13.52 -5.97
CA LYS A 79 2.21 14.96 -6.25
C LYS A 79 2.73 15.77 -5.08
N ASP A 80 2.49 15.31 -3.86
CA ASP A 80 2.93 15.98 -2.64
C ASP A 80 3.36 14.95 -1.58
N VAL A 81 4.14 15.40 -0.61
CA VAL A 81 4.61 14.57 0.50
C VAL A 81 4.41 15.29 1.82
N VAL A 82 3.80 14.59 2.78
CA VAL A 82 3.65 15.03 4.17
C VAL A 82 4.50 14.15 5.07
N GLU A 83 5.26 14.81 5.94
CA GLU A 83 6.14 14.15 6.89
C GLU A 83 5.50 14.14 8.28
N VAL A 84 5.21 12.95 8.79
CA VAL A 84 4.67 12.75 10.14
C VAL A 84 5.80 12.41 11.09
N ASP A 85 5.91 13.16 12.16
CA ASP A 85 6.95 12.98 13.17
C ASP A 85 6.58 11.87 14.17
N CYS A 86 6.47 10.64 13.67
CA CYS A 86 6.27 9.44 14.47
C CYS A 86 7.41 8.45 14.21
N ARG A 87 7.74 7.62 15.20
CA ARG A 87 8.81 6.64 15.06
C ARG A 87 8.59 5.41 15.94
N VAL A 88 8.69 4.25 15.32
CA VAL A 88 8.68 2.94 15.99
C VAL A 88 9.92 2.19 15.54
N ILE A 89 10.59 1.51 16.46
CA ILE A 89 11.79 0.72 16.19
C ILE A 89 11.66 -0.66 16.84
N PRO A 90 12.27 -1.71 16.28
CA PRO A 90 12.36 -2.99 16.96
C PRO A 90 13.29 -2.88 18.18
N ALA A 91 12.91 -3.50 19.31
CA ALA A 91 13.67 -3.37 20.56
C ALA A 91 15.08 -4.01 20.48
N LEU A 92 15.22 -5.06 19.66
CA LEU A 92 16.43 -5.82 19.38
C LEU A 92 17.37 -5.95 20.58
N GLU A 93 16.90 -6.58 21.67
CA GLU A 93 17.59 -6.59 22.97
C GLU A 93 19.05 -7.08 22.88
N ASP A 94 19.34 -8.06 22.02
CA ASP A 94 20.70 -8.61 21.85
C ASP A 94 21.64 -7.75 20.98
N ARG A 95 21.11 -6.77 20.24
CA ARG A 95 21.88 -6.01 19.23
C ARG A 95 21.85 -4.50 19.45
N CYS A 96 20.84 -4.00 20.15
CA CYS A 96 20.63 -2.58 20.36
C CYS A 96 21.58 -2.07 21.46
N LYS A 97 22.56 -1.25 21.06
CA LYS A 97 23.52 -0.60 21.96
C LYS A 97 23.07 0.79 22.42
N ILE A 98 21.83 1.19 22.11
CA ILE A 98 21.29 2.46 22.57
C ILE A 98 21.07 2.33 24.08
N ASP A 99 21.57 3.30 24.84
CA ASP A 99 21.29 3.38 26.26
C ASP A 99 19.81 3.74 26.46
N LYS A 100 19.06 2.81 27.06
CA LYS A 100 17.60 2.93 27.25
C LYS A 100 17.24 3.53 28.61
N SER A 101 18.23 3.80 29.46
CA SER A 101 18.01 4.22 30.86
C SER A 101 17.30 5.58 30.99
N ASP A 102 17.57 6.51 30.06
CA ASP A 102 16.97 7.85 30.05
C ASP A 102 15.75 7.98 29.11
N LEU A 103 15.28 6.88 28.51
CA LEU A 103 14.29 6.92 27.44
C LEU A 103 12.92 6.43 27.92
N SER A 104 11.92 7.31 27.90
CA SER A 104 10.51 7.02 28.23
C SER A 104 9.73 6.34 27.09
N TRP A 105 10.40 5.50 26.30
CA TRP A 105 9.79 4.87 25.12
C TRP A 105 8.78 3.79 25.52
N LYS A 106 7.61 3.84 24.89
CA LYS A 106 6.53 2.89 25.17
C LYS A 106 6.83 1.56 24.50
N GLU A 107 6.82 0.48 25.28
CA GLU A 107 6.96 -0.87 24.76
C GLU A 107 5.64 -1.39 24.20
N VAL A 108 5.68 -1.93 22.99
CA VAL A 108 4.53 -2.53 22.30
C VAL A 108 4.94 -3.82 21.62
N TYR A 109 3.99 -4.70 21.35
CA TYR A 109 4.24 -5.95 20.62
C TYR A 109 3.66 -5.84 19.21
N GLY A 110 4.48 -6.18 18.22
CA GLY A 110 4.02 -6.24 16.83
C GLY A 110 3.20 -7.49 16.53
N THR A 111 2.65 -7.58 15.32
CA THR A 111 1.83 -8.72 14.87
C THR A 111 2.58 -10.06 14.90
N THR A 112 3.90 -10.04 14.79
CA THR A 112 4.74 -11.25 14.91
C THR A 112 5.06 -11.64 16.36
N GLY A 113 4.60 -10.89 17.35
CA GLY A 113 4.98 -11.03 18.75
C GLY A 113 6.36 -10.45 19.09
N GLN A 114 7.09 -9.90 18.11
CA GLN A 114 8.34 -9.20 18.37
C GLN A 114 8.08 -7.90 19.16
N LYS A 115 8.92 -7.66 20.17
CA LYS A 115 8.91 -6.43 20.97
C LYS A 115 9.42 -5.23 20.17
N MET A 116 8.64 -4.17 20.19
CA MET A 116 8.86 -2.89 19.51
C MET A 116 8.85 -1.75 20.53
N LEU A 117 9.51 -0.65 20.21
CA LEU A 117 9.57 0.55 21.03
C LEU A 117 8.99 1.72 20.22
N VAL A 118 7.95 2.34 20.74
CA VAL A 118 7.41 3.59 20.21
C VAL A 118 8.25 4.73 20.80
N VAL A 119 9.12 5.28 19.95
CA VAL A 119 10.01 6.40 20.27
C VAL A 119 9.23 7.72 20.26
N LYS A 120 8.31 7.84 19.30
CA LYS A 120 7.42 9.00 19.17
C LYS A 120 6.08 8.56 18.58
N ASP A 121 5.02 8.90 19.27
CA ASP A 121 3.64 8.62 18.85
C ASP A 121 3.19 9.60 17.75
N VAL A 122 2.10 9.26 17.06
CA VAL A 122 1.49 10.12 16.04
C VAL A 122 0.78 11.29 16.73
N ASP A 123 1.08 12.50 16.28
CA ASP A 123 0.31 13.70 16.64
C ASP A 123 -0.92 13.79 15.73
N GLU A 124 -2.08 13.39 16.24
CA GLU A 124 -3.33 13.34 15.47
C GLU A 124 -3.79 14.73 14.99
N ASP A 125 -3.55 15.79 15.77
CA ASP A 125 -3.97 17.15 15.43
C ASP A 125 -3.08 17.73 14.32
N ALA A 126 -1.77 17.49 14.40
CA ALA A 126 -0.84 17.84 13.33
C ALA A 126 -1.20 17.11 12.03
N VAL A 127 -1.44 15.79 12.09
CA VAL A 127 -1.85 15.00 10.91
C VAL A 127 -3.16 15.53 10.34
N ARG A 128 -4.17 15.81 11.17
CA ARG A 128 -5.46 16.34 10.70
C ARG A 128 -5.29 17.67 9.96
N LYS A 129 -4.44 18.56 10.48
CA LYS A 129 -4.11 19.83 9.82
C LYS A 129 -3.42 19.63 8.48
N ASP A 130 -2.44 18.74 8.41
CA ASP A 130 -1.69 18.48 7.17
C ASP A 130 -2.58 17.83 6.11
N LEU A 131 -3.44 16.88 6.50
CA LEU A 131 -4.40 16.25 5.61
C LEU A 131 -5.47 17.24 5.11
N ALA A 132 -5.94 18.17 5.96
CA ALA A 132 -6.83 19.25 5.51
C ALA A 132 -6.16 20.15 4.47
N ALA A 133 -4.89 20.49 4.65
CA ALA A 133 -4.13 21.28 3.68
C ALA A 133 -3.95 20.55 2.33
N LEU A 134 -3.83 19.21 2.34
CA LEU A 134 -3.82 18.42 1.11
C LEU A 134 -5.17 18.45 0.37
N LYS A 135 -6.28 18.45 1.10
CA LYS A 135 -7.61 18.59 0.51
C LYS A 135 -7.80 19.95 -0.17
N GLU A 136 -7.31 21.03 0.44
CA GLU A 136 -7.32 22.35 -0.18
C GLU A 136 -6.51 22.40 -1.50
N LYS A 137 -5.45 21.58 -1.61
CA LYS A 137 -4.67 21.41 -2.84
C LYS A 137 -5.37 20.52 -3.89
N GLY A 138 -6.55 19.98 -3.60
CA GLY A 138 -7.32 19.10 -4.48
C GLY A 138 -6.72 17.70 -4.62
N ILE A 139 -6.12 17.19 -3.54
CA ILE A 139 -5.63 15.81 -3.45
C ILE A 139 -6.65 14.97 -2.66
N ASP A 140 -7.17 13.93 -3.30
CA ASP A 140 -8.24 13.09 -2.75
C ASP A 140 -7.81 11.67 -2.36
N SER A 141 -6.58 11.30 -2.71
CA SER A 141 -5.98 10.00 -2.38
C SER A 141 -4.67 10.19 -1.62
N ILE A 142 -4.41 9.32 -0.66
CA ILE A 142 -3.14 9.30 0.08
C ILE A 142 -2.57 7.88 0.10
N ALA A 143 -1.26 7.77 0.26
CA ALA A 143 -0.58 6.53 0.62
C ALA A 143 0.22 6.77 1.90
N VAL A 144 0.00 5.96 2.93
CA VAL A 144 0.70 6.06 4.21
C VAL A 144 1.76 4.98 4.27
N VAL A 145 3.01 5.36 4.54
CA VAL A 145 4.14 4.45 4.61
C VAL A 145 5.00 4.82 5.81
N PHE A 146 4.90 4.04 6.88
CA PHE A 146 5.75 4.23 8.05
C PHE A 146 6.78 3.10 8.20
N ALA A 147 7.95 3.47 8.72
CA ALA A 147 9.01 2.54 9.05
C ALA A 147 8.47 1.49 10.04
N HIS A 148 8.75 0.22 9.74
CA HIS A 148 8.34 -0.94 10.53
C HIS A 148 6.81 -1.14 10.66
N SER A 149 6.00 -0.54 9.79
CA SER A 149 4.54 -0.71 9.86
C SER A 149 4.08 -2.15 9.62
N TYR A 150 4.89 -2.99 8.97
CA TYR A 150 4.66 -4.43 8.75
C TYR A 150 4.48 -5.21 10.05
N ASN A 151 5.04 -4.69 11.13
CA ASN A 151 4.95 -5.31 12.44
C ASN A 151 4.07 -4.47 13.37
N TYR A 152 4.12 -3.14 13.27
CA TYR A 152 3.34 -2.23 14.10
C TYR A 152 2.50 -1.28 13.25
N HIS A 153 1.24 -1.66 13.04
CA HIS A 153 0.32 -1.01 12.10
C HIS A 153 -0.45 0.17 12.68
N GLU A 154 -0.47 0.33 14.02
CA GLU A 154 -1.36 1.27 14.71
C GLU A 154 -1.20 2.71 14.19
N HIS A 155 0.03 3.19 13.99
CA HIS A 155 0.25 4.54 13.46
C HIS A 155 -0.35 4.76 12.06
N GLU A 156 -0.26 3.77 11.16
CA GLU A 156 -0.87 3.86 9.82
C GLU A 156 -2.39 3.84 9.92
N LEU A 157 -2.94 3.00 10.81
CA LEU A 157 -4.37 2.92 11.06
C LEU A 157 -4.92 4.23 11.65
N THR A 158 -4.21 4.88 12.56
CA THR A 158 -4.60 6.17 13.14
C THR A 158 -4.68 7.26 12.07
N VAL A 159 -3.62 7.43 11.27
CA VAL A 159 -3.64 8.36 10.11
C VAL A 159 -4.77 8.01 9.15
N GLY A 160 -4.99 6.72 8.95
CA GLY A 160 -6.04 6.19 8.11
C GLY A 160 -7.46 6.54 8.54
N ARG A 161 -7.74 6.44 9.84
CA ARG A 161 -9.02 6.86 10.44
C ARG A 161 -9.24 8.36 10.25
N ILE A 162 -8.23 9.17 10.56
CA ILE A 162 -8.29 10.63 10.37
C ILE A 162 -8.56 10.99 8.90
N ALA A 163 -7.91 10.29 7.97
CA ALA A 163 -8.13 10.50 6.54
C ALA A 163 -9.55 10.11 6.11
N ALA A 164 -10.09 9.01 6.64
CA ALA A 164 -11.47 8.62 6.39
C ALA A 164 -12.47 9.67 6.90
N ASP A 165 -12.24 10.20 8.11
CA ASP A 165 -13.06 11.27 8.70
C ASP A 165 -13.04 12.55 7.88
N LEU A 166 -11.90 12.87 7.24
CA LEU A 166 -11.72 14.01 6.33
C LEU A 166 -12.22 13.73 4.89
N GLY A 167 -12.82 12.57 4.64
CA GLY A 167 -13.38 12.21 3.34
C GLY A 167 -12.34 11.96 2.25
N PHE A 168 -11.14 11.47 2.60
CA PHE A 168 -10.24 10.90 1.61
C PHE A 168 -10.84 9.62 1.03
N CYS A 169 -10.90 9.53 -0.30
CA CYS A 169 -11.41 8.34 -0.96
C CYS A 169 -10.29 7.30 -0.94
N GLY A 170 -10.35 6.28 -0.09
CA GLY A 170 -9.34 5.23 -0.04
C GLY A 170 -9.46 4.31 1.16
N ARG A 171 -9.10 3.04 0.99
CA ARG A 171 -8.87 2.11 2.08
C ARG A 171 -7.41 2.22 2.49
N VAL A 172 -7.15 2.23 3.80
CA VAL A 172 -5.78 2.23 4.33
C VAL A 172 -5.25 0.82 4.13
N GLN A 173 -4.43 0.65 3.10
CA GLN A 173 -3.77 -0.61 2.79
C GLN A 173 -2.62 -0.80 3.81
N ARG A 174 -2.48 -2.02 4.38
CA ARG A 174 -1.35 -2.36 5.25
C ARG A 174 -0.05 -2.27 4.43
N GLY A 175 0.81 -1.31 4.74
CA GLY A 175 1.73 -0.72 3.77
C GLY A 175 2.92 -1.55 3.27
N ILE A 176 3.22 -2.75 3.75
CA ILE A 176 4.59 -3.30 3.55
C ILE A 176 4.74 -4.44 2.55
N GLU A 177 3.76 -5.31 2.33
CA GLU A 177 3.89 -6.28 1.23
C GLU A 177 3.98 -5.57 -0.14
N GLU A 178 3.32 -4.41 -0.28
CA GLU A 178 3.38 -3.58 -1.48
C GLU A 178 4.63 -2.69 -1.54
N PHE A 179 5.15 -2.18 -0.41
CA PHE A 179 6.38 -1.37 -0.38
C PHE A 179 7.63 -2.16 -0.75
N GLN A 180 7.77 -3.39 -0.23
CA GLN A 180 8.89 -4.26 -0.65
C GLN A 180 8.71 -4.75 -2.09
N ARG A 181 7.48 -5.05 -2.54
CA ARG A 181 7.23 -5.36 -3.97
C ARG A 181 7.52 -4.19 -4.90
N ALA A 182 7.18 -2.95 -4.53
CA ALA A 182 7.47 -1.77 -5.33
C ALA A 182 8.99 -1.53 -5.48
N LEU A 183 9.78 -1.85 -4.45
CA LEU A 183 11.25 -1.79 -4.51
C LEU A 183 11.88 -3.00 -5.24
N HIS A 184 11.27 -4.17 -5.18
CA HIS A 184 11.77 -5.42 -5.79
C HIS A 184 11.21 -5.74 -7.19
N ALA A 185 10.20 -5.02 -7.68
CA ALA A 185 9.61 -5.19 -9.02
C ALA A 185 10.56 -4.68 -10.12
N LYS A 186 11.66 -5.39 -10.33
CA LYS A 186 12.65 -5.14 -11.40
C LYS A 186 12.13 -5.48 -12.80
N GLU A 187 11.09 -6.29 -12.93
CA GLU A 187 10.64 -6.80 -14.24
C GLU A 187 9.42 -6.09 -14.82
N THR A 188 8.56 -5.51 -14.00
CA THR A 188 7.29 -4.92 -14.48
C THR A 188 7.30 -3.41 -14.60
N ASN A 189 8.29 -2.71 -14.02
CA ASN A 189 8.38 -1.24 -14.02
C ASN A 189 7.10 -0.55 -13.48
N LEU A 190 6.34 -1.26 -12.63
CA LEU A 190 4.99 -0.92 -12.22
C LEU A 190 4.82 -1.23 -10.73
N PRO A 191 4.47 -0.27 -9.86
CA PRO A 191 4.01 -0.60 -8.52
C PRO A 191 2.75 -1.47 -8.56
N VAL A 192 2.64 -2.37 -7.59
CA VAL A 192 1.41 -3.13 -7.37
C VAL A 192 0.36 -2.14 -6.87
N ILE A 193 -0.70 -1.94 -7.65
CA ILE A 193 -1.81 -1.05 -7.31
C ILE A 193 -3.04 -1.93 -7.07
N ASP A 194 -3.68 -1.75 -5.92
CA ASP A 194 -4.97 -2.36 -5.64
C ASP A 194 -6.03 -1.88 -6.65
N VAL A 195 -6.58 -2.84 -7.41
CA VAL A 195 -7.63 -2.65 -8.42
C VAL A 195 -9.03 -2.54 -7.84
N SER A 196 -9.20 -2.66 -6.52
CA SER A 196 -10.51 -2.60 -5.85
C SER A 196 -11.31 -1.33 -6.17
N ARG A 197 -10.65 -0.22 -6.55
CA ARG A 197 -11.31 1.02 -7.02
C ARG A 197 -11.84 0.97 -8.46
N TYR A 198 -11.35 0.08 -9.30
CA TYR A 198 -11.77 -0.06 -10.72
C TYR A 198 -12.73 -1.22 -10.94
N ALA A 199 -12.82 -2.16 -9.99
CA ALA A 199 -13.90 -3.12 -9.92
C ALA A 199 -15.14 -2.40 -9.36
N GLY A 200 -15.96 -1.82 -10.23
CA GLY A 200 -17.20 -1.14 -9.85
C GLY A 200 -18.10 -1.98 -8.92
N THR A 201 -19.06 -1.31 -8.28
CA THR A 201 -20.00 -1.81 -7.27
C THR A 201 -20.54 -3.22 -7.58
N LEU A 202 -19.80 -4.25 -7.16
CA LEU A 202 -20.25 -5.63 -7.12
C LEU A 202 -20.06 -6.06 -5.67
N GLU A 203 -21.18 -6.07 -4.93
CA GLU A 203 -21.30 -6.24 -3.47
C GLU A 203 -20.76 -7.58 -2.92
N HIS A 204 -20.11 -8.41 -3.74
CA HIS A 204 -19.67 -9.75 -3.39
C HIS A 204 -18.24 -10.10 -3.83
N VAL A 205 -17.33 -9.13 -3.94
CA VAL A 205 -15.90 -9.44 -4.09
C VAL A 205 -15.29 -9.68 -2.70
N HIS A 206 -15.48 -10.90 -2.18
CA HIS A 206 -14.59 -11.46 -1.16
C HIS A 206 -13.29 -11.86 -1.85
N GLU A 207 -12.17 -11.39 -1.30
CA GLU A 207 -10.78 -11.59 -1.78
C GLU A 207 -10.42 -10.98 -3.15
N ALA A 208 -9.96 -9.73 -3.11
CA ALA A 208 -9.04 -9.22 -4.13
C ALA A 208 -7.69 -9.94 -3.97
N THR A 209 -7.48 -11.02 -4.75
CA THR A 209 -6.17 -11.65 -4.84
C THR A 209 -5.20 -10.66 -5.50
N THR A 210 -4.12 -10.31 -4.80
CA THR A 210 -2.94 -9.69 -5.39
C THR A 210 -2.50 -10.53 -6.58
N ALA A 211 -2.49 -9.95 -7.78
CA ALA A 211 -2.00 -10.62 -8.98
C ALA A 211 -0.49 -10.90 -8.84
N GLY A 212 -0.17 -12.01 -8.17
CA GLY A 212 1.11 -12.68 -8.29
C GLY A 212 1.12 -13.38 -9.63
N ILE A 213 1.85 -12.83 -10.59
CA ILE A 213 2.32 -13.60 -11.73
C ILE A 213 3.29 -14.63 -11.14
N SER A 214 2.82 -15.87 -10.98
CA SER A 214 3.68 -17.03 -10.76
C SER A 214 4.07 -17.56 -12.13
N THR A 215 5.30 -17.28 -12.56
CA THR A 215 5.92 -18.01 -13.67
C THR A 215 6.42 -19.36 -13.15
N GLN A 216 5.78 -20.43 -13.60
CA GLN A 216 6.44 -21.68 -14.01
C GLN A 216 5.87 -22.08 -15.36
#